data_AF-A0A8K0CD68-F1
#
_entry.id   AF-A0A8K0CD68-F1
#
_cell.length_a   1.000
_cell.length_b   1.000
_cell.length_c   1.000
_cell.angle_alpha   90.00
_cell.angle_beta   90.00
_cell.angle_gamma   90.00
#
_symmetry.space_group_name_H-M   'P 1'
#
loop_
_entity.id
_entity.type
_entity.pdbx_description
1 polymer ?
#
loop_
_entity_poly.entity_id
_entity_poly.type
_entity_poly.pdbx_seq_one_letter_code
_entity_poly.pdbx_strand_id
1 'polypeptide(L)'
;MDHQQKFYEEVYNRRKNVAGTNRGLTKAKYYSLIEEVKNAKLAEKKSPRMHWLLKHYDVLSVQGLEKLIVPLSNETLDVIYYVHDDDLFNILQDIHTSTDLEEVVASVRTNSIQTEMSQPEEQITTENDQSKNNENYNQAITSVLQSEQLEMIEDIQSGNEEEYDQEVLSVYKRNRNITDARKSAYDGLQKQAKRMKVISDNAHPKPDIGSTVRIPVPDADRGRGDARSILAVVLESTEDRFYRLGTKEGVIAKYYSRSEFSVCPANILTIDEVSKENKLSLRSVARAQSTGHGQGFKKCSCKTKCDSKRCACRKNHVLCNSKCYNSLTCTNK
;
A
#
# COMPACT_ATOMS: atom_id res chain seq x y z
N MET A 1 4.26 -13.60 -24.28
CA MET A 1 5.13 -12.94 -23.29
C MET A 1 4.55 -13.17 -21.93
N ASP A 2 5.04 -14.22 -21.29
CA ASP A 2 4.68 -14.60 -19.93
C ASP A 2 5.11 -13.50 -18.92
N HIS A 3 4.44 -13.43 -17.76
CA HIS A 3 4.68 -12.40 -16.75
C HIS A 3 6.09 -12.53 -16.15
N GLN A 4 6.55 -13.76 -15.92
CA GLN A 4 7.91 -14.05 -15.46
C GLN A 4 8.95 -13.58 -16.48
N GLN A 5 8.75 -13.88 -17.77
CA GLN A 5 9.65 -13.46 -18.85
C GLN A 5 9.80 -11.94 -18.94
N LYS A 6 8.68 -11.19 -18.88
CA LYS A 6 8.69 -9.71 -18.89
C LYS A 6 9.46 -9.13 -17.70
N PHE A 7 9.30 -9.72 -16.52
CA PHE A 7 10.01 -9.29 -15.32
C PHE A 7 11.53 -9.42 -15.49
N TYR A 8 12.01 -10.58 -15.95
CA TYR A 8 13.44 -10.81 -16.14
C TYR A 8 14.05 -9.95 -17.25
N GLU A 9 13.31 -9.70 -18.34
CA GLU A 9 13.73 -8.78 -19.40
C GLU A 9 13.90 -7.33 -18.87
N GLU A 10 12.98 -6.86 -18.03
CA GLU A 10 13.04 -5.53 -17.41
C GLU A 10 14.19 -5.42 -16.38
N VAL A 11 14.39 -6.45 -15.54
CA VAL A 11 15.52 -6.52 -14.60
C VAL A 11 16.85 -6.50 -15.37
N TYR A 12 16.99 -7.29 -16.42
CA TYR A 12 18.17 -7.28 -17.29
C TYR A 12 18.40 -5.90 -17.92
N ASN A 13 17.35 -5.28 -18.48
CA ASN A 13 17.44 -3.97 -19.11
C ASN A 13 17.89 -2.85 -18.16
N ARG A 14 17.53 -2.92 -16.87
CA ARG A 14 18.02 -1.99 -15.85
C ARG A 14 19.47 -2.26 -15.44
N ARG A 15 19.88 -3.52 -15.38
CA ARG A 15 21.22 -3.91 -14.89
C ARG A 15 22.31 -4.01 -15.97
N LYS A 16 21.98 -3.99 -17.27
CA LYS A 16 22.95 -4.15 -18.37
C LYS A 16 24.14 -3.17 -18.34
N ASN A 17 23.90 -1.93 -17.91
CA ASN A 17 24.92 -0.87 -17.81
C ASN A 17 25.75 -0.92 -16.51
N VAL A 18 25.43 -1.83 -15.59
CA VAL A 18 26.13 -1.97 -14.30
C VAL A 18 27.39 -2.83 -14.48
N ALA A 19 28.45 -2.50 -13.74
CA ALA A 19 29.70 -3.28 -13.72
C ALA A 19 29.43 -4.75 -13.33
N GLY A 20 30.15 -5.70 -13.93
CA GLY A 20 29.87 -7.14 -13.80
C GLY A 20 29.83 -7.67 -12.35
N THR A 21 30.59 -7.08 -11.44
CA THR A 21 30.58 -7.39 -10.00
C THR A 21 29.24 -7.10 -9.33
N ASN A 22 28.50 -6.11 -9.84
CA ASN A 22 27.30 -5.50 -9.24
C ASN A 22 26.02 -5.80 -10.05
N ARG A 23 26.08 -6.67 -11.08
CA ARG A 23 24.92 -6.99 -11.95
C ARG A 23 23.84 -7.86 -11.28
N GLY A 24 24.09 -8.39 -10.09
CA GLY A 24 23.17 -9.29 -9.40
C GLY A 24 23.88 -10.41 -8.67
N LEU A 25 23.07 -11.35 -8.19
CA LEU A 25 23.51 -12.56 -7.51
C LEU A 25 22.97 -13.76 -8.30
N THR A 26 23.77 -14.25 -9.24
CA THR A 26 23.43 -15.42 -10.02
C THR A 26 23.40 -16.67 -9.13
N LYS A 27 22.59 -17.66 -9.50
CA LYS A 27 22.45 -18.92 -8.75
C LYS A 27 23.80 -19.62 -8.49
N ALA A 28 24.69 -19.65 -9.49
CA ALA A 28 26.04 -20.19 -9.32
C ALA A 28 26.88 -19.42 -8.29
N LYS A 29 26.83 -18.08 -8.32
CA LYS A 29 27.55 -17.21 -7.37
C LYS A 29 26.97 -17.28 -5.95
N TYR A 30 25.67 -17.56 -5.82
CA TYR A 30 25.00 -17.78 -4.55
C TYR A 30 25.55 -19.01 -3.83
N TYR A 31 25.52 -20.17 -4.49
CA TYR A 31 26.02 -21.40 -3.89
C TYR A 31 27.53 -21.38 -3.65
N SER A 32 28.34 -20.76 -4.54
CA SER A 32 29.77 -20.60 -4.28
C SER A 32 30.06 -19.73 -3.05
N LEU A 33 29.25 -18.69 -2.78
CA LEU A 33 29.38 -17.88 -1.57
C LEU A 33 29.00 -18.65 -0.30
N ILE A 34 27.97 -19.51 -0.34
CA ILE A 34 27.64 -20.40 0.79
C ILE A 34 28.82 -21.32 1.11
N GLU A 35 29.40 -21.96 0.10
CA GLU A 35 30.56 -22.84 0.28
C GLU A 35 31.80 -22.08 0.78
N GLU A 36 32.10 -20.91 0.21
CA GLU A 36 33.18 -20.04 0.68
C GLU A 36 33.00 -19.60 2.15
N VAL A 37 31.78 -19.28 2.58
CA VAL A 37 31.49 -18.90 3.98
C VAL A 37 31.62 -20.09 4.93
N LYS A 38 31.14 -21.28 4.55
CA LYS A 38 31.33 -22.51 5.33
C LYS A 38 32.81 -22.85 5.49
N ASN A 39 33.59 -22.78 4.41
CA ASN A 39 35.04 -22.95 4.46
C ASN A 39 35.73 -21.85 5.28
N ALA A 40 35.24 -20.61 5.26
CA ALA A 40 35.74 -19.52 6.10
C ALA A 40 35.44 -19.71 7.60
N LYS A 41 34.34 -20.37 7.96
CA LYS A 41 34.03 -20.77 9.35
C LYS A 41 34.94 -21.90 9.85
N LEU A 42 35.23 -22.89 9.00
CA LEU A 42 36.00 -24.10 9.36
C LEU A 42 37.52 -23.88 9.41
N ALA A 43 38.06 -22.88 8.70
CA ALA A 43 39.50 -22.71 8.59
C ALA A 43 40.16 -22.08 9.82
N GLU A 44 41.21 -22.74 10.32
CA GLU A 44 42.05 -22.28 11.44
C GLU A 44 42.79 -20.97 11.14
N LYS A 45 43.25 -20.78 9.89
CA LYS A 45 43.96 -19.56 9.44
C LYS A 45 43.12 -18.83 8.40
N LYS A 46 42.60 -17.67 8.78
CA LYS A 46 41.67 -16.87 7.96
C LYS A 46 42.45 -15.89 7.06
N SER A 47 42.23 -16.00 5.75
CA SER A 47 42.73 -15.01 4.79
C SER A 47 41.95 -13.68 4.91
N PRO A 48 42.46 -12.56 4.36
CA PRO A 48 41.72 -11.30 4.31
C PRO A 48 40.33 -11.43 3.66
N ARG A 49 40.19 -12.29 2.63
CA ARG A 49 38.91 -12.60 1.99
C ARG A 49 37.95 -13.30 2.97
N MET A 50 38.45 -14.23 3.78
CA MET A 50 37.63 -14.98 4.75
C MET A 50 37.15 -14.09 5.89
N HIS A 51 38.00 -13.17 6.38
CA HIS A 51 37.56 -12.12 7.31
C HIS A 51 36.51 -11.18 6.69
N TRP A 52 36.65 -10.82 5.41
CA TRP A 52 35.66 -10.01 4.72
C TRP A 52 34.33 -10.76 4.54
N LEU A 53 34.36 -12.04 4.14
CA LEU A 53 33.18 -12.89 3.99
C LEU A 53 32.39 -13.00 5.29
N LEU A 54 33.03 -13.41 6.40
CA LEU A 54 32.39 -13.56 7.71
C LEU A 54 31.81 -12.24 8.28
N LYS A 55 32.25 -11.08 7.77
CA LYS A 55 31.71 -9.77 8.15
C LYS A 55 30.45 -9.37 7.36
N HIS A 56 30.22 -9.95 6.17
CA HIS A 56 29.13 -9.55 5.27
C HIS A 56 28.12 -10.67 4.99
N TYR A 57 28.48 -11.92 5.24
CA TYR A 57 27.67 -13.10 4.97
C TYR A 57 27.76 -14.10 6.11
N ASP A 58 26.62 -14.71 6.40
CA ASP A 58 26.51 -15.90 7.22
C ASP A 58 25.61 -16.93 6.52
N VAL A 59 25.61 -18.18 6.99
CA VAL A 59 24.84 -19.29 6.41
C VAL A 59 23.99 -19.93 7.49
N LEU A 60 22.68 -19.95 7.24
CA LEU A 60 21.68 -20.65 8.03
C LEU A 60 21.32 -21.97 7.33
N SER A 61 21.22 -23.06 8.09
CA SER A 61 20.74 -24.35 7.59
C SER A 61 19.43 -24.69 8.28
N VAL A 62 18.35 -24.83 7.51
CA VAL A 62 17.02 -25.21 8.00
C VAL A 62 16.59 -26.45 7.22
N GLN A 63 16.41 -27.58 7.92
CA GLN A 63 16.00 -28.86 7.32
C GLN A 63 16.87 -29.32 6.12
N GLY A 64 18.17 -29.03 6.17
CA GLY A 64 19.12 -29.37 5.11
C GLY A 64 19.12 -28.41 3.92
N LEU A 65 18.28 -27.37 3.91
CA LEU A 65 18.36 -26.27 2.96
C LEU A 65 19.26 -25.16 3.51
N GLU A 66 20.35 -24.91 2.81
CA GLU A 66 21.32 -23.87 3.16
C GLU A 66 20.94 -22.54 2.50
N LYS A 67 20.82 -21.49 3.31
CA LYS A 67 20.48 -20.13 2.87
C LYS A 67 21.54 -19.15 3.33
N LEU A 68 21.99 -18.31 2.40
CA LEU A 68 22.90 -17.20 2.66
C LEU A 68 22.11 -16.05 3.31
N ILE A 69 22.58 -15.57 4.45
CA ILE A 69 21.95 -14.49 5.24
C ILE A 69 22.96 -13.37 5.53
N VAL A 70 22.45 -12.20 5.93
CA VAL A 70 23.27 -11.18 6.59
C VAL A 70 23.67 -11.70 7.98
N PRO A 71 24.93 -11.53 8.42
CA PRO A 71 25.35 -11.91 9.77
C PRO A 71 24.45 -11.28 10.84
N LEU A 72 23.97 -12.12 11.77
CA LEU A 72 23.08 -11.68 12.82
C LEU A 72 23.79 -10.67 13.73
N SER A 73 23.29 -9.45 13.77
CA SER A 73 23.72 -8.41 14.71
C SER A 73 22.87 -8.50 15.98
N ASN A 74 23.47 -8.19 17.14
CA ASN A 74 22.80 -8.19 18.45
C ASN A 74 21.58 -7.24 18.55
N GLU A 75 21.33 -6.43 17.53
CA GLU A 75 20.29 -5.39 17.48
C GLU A 75 19.03 -5.81 16.69
N THR A 76 19.08 -6.88 15.87
CA THR A 76 17.97 -7.24 14.96
C THR A 76 17.74 -8.75 14.90
N LEU A 77 16.53 -9.18 15.27
CA LEU A 77 16.07 -10.57 15.12
C LEU A 77 15.58 -10.92 13.70
N ASP A 78 15.39 -9.91 12.85
CA ASP A 78 14.92 -10.10 11.48
C ASP A 78 16.04 -10.73 10.62
N VAL A 79 15.89 -12.02 10.28
CA VAL A 79 16.84 -12.74 9.43
C VAL A 79 16.72 -12.24 7.99
N ILE A 80 17.69 -11.43 7.56
CA ILE A 80 17.74 -10.91 6.18
C ILE A 80 18.40 -11.97 5.28
N TYR A 81 17.61 -12.56 4.39
CA TYR A 81 18.08 -13.53 3.40
C TYR A 81 18.62 -12.86 2.14
N TYR A 82 19.73 -13.37 1.63
CA TYR A 82 20.14 -13.11 0.25
C TYR A 82 19.35 -14.04 -0.69
N VAL A 83 18.91 -13.47 -1.83
CA VAL A 83 18.13 -14.15 -2.86
C VAL A 83 18.92 -14.16 -4.16
N HIS A 84 18.92 -15.28 -4.89
CA HIS A 84 19.49 -15.34 -6.23
C HIS A 84 18.48 -14.91 -7.29
N ASP A 85 18.96 -14.32 -8.38
CA ASP A 85 18.10 -13.65 -9.38
C ASP A 85 16.97 -14.57 -9.91
N ASP A 86 17.24 -15.87 -10.11
CA ASP A 86 16.26 -16.86 -10.61
C ASP A 86 15.04 -17.10 -9.69
N ASP A 87 15.12 -16.76 -8.40
CA ASP A 87 14.01 -16.91 -7.43
C ASP A 87 13.27 -15.58 -7.18
N LEU A 88 13.79 -14.46 -7.67
CA LEU A 88 13.29 -13.12 -7.36
C LEU A 88 11.84 -12.90 -7.82
N PHE A 89 11.45 -13.44 -8.97
CA PHE A 89 10.06 -13.35 -9.45
C PHE A 89 9.11 -14.14 -8.54
N ASN A 90 9.47 -15.38 -8.20
CA ASN A 90 8.64 -16.27 -7.40
C ASN A 90 8.39 -15.67 -6.02
N ILE A 91 9.44 -15.24 -5.32
CA ILE A 91 9.33 -14.63 -3.99
C ILE A 91 8.45 -13.36 -4.02
N LEU A 92 8.57 -12.51 -5.05
CA LEU A 92 7.72 -11.34 -5.18
C LEU A 92 6.25 -11.71 -5.48
N GLN A 93 6.02 -12.72 -6.31
CA GLN A 93 4.69 -13.23 -6.65
C GLN A 93 4.01 -13.89 -5.43
N ASP A 94 4.77 -14.63 -4.63
CA ASP A 94 4.32 -15.28 -3.39
C ASP A 94 3.98 -14.23 -2.32
N ILE A 95 4.81 -13.18 -2.16
CA ILE A 95 4.52 -12.05 -1.25
C ILE A 95 3.25 -11.32 -1.70
N HIS A 96 3.10 -11.02 -2.99
CA HIS A 96 1.89 -10.35 -3.48
C HIS A 96 0.63 -11.20 -3.25
N THR A 97 0.65 -12.48 -3.64
CA THR A 97 -0.51 -13.37 -3.48
C THR A 97 -0.85 -13.69 -2.02
N SER A 98 0.15 -13.78 -1.12
CA SER A 98 -0.10 -13.92 0.32
C SER A 98 -0.62 -12.65 0.98
N THR A 99 -0.19 -11.46 0.52
CA THR A 99 -0.74 -10.18 1.00
C THR A 99 -2.19 -10.00 0.55
N ASP A 100 -2.50 -10.34 -0.71
CA ASP A 100 -3.87 -10.31 -1.24
C ASP A 100 -4.78 -11.32 -0.49
N LEU A 101 -4.23 -12.45 -0.02
CA LEU A 101 -4.94 -13.40 0.83
C LEU A 101 -5.26 -12.87 2.23
N GLU A 102 -4.45 -11.98 2.84
CA GLU A 102 -4.82 -11.33 4.11
C GLU A 102 -6.05 -10.41 3.94
N GLU A 103 -6.17 -9.70 2.82
CA GLU A 103 -7.38 -8.93 2.50
C GLU A 103 -8.60 -9.83 2.25
N VAL A 104 -8.43 -10.97 1.57
CA VAL A 104 -9.53 -11.93 1.35
C VAL A 104 -9.97 -12.61 2.65
N VAL A 105 -9.05 -12.99 3.55
CA VAL A 105 -9.40 -13.59 4.85
C VAL A 105 -10.15 -12.59 5.76
N ALA A 106 -9.94 -11.28 5.59
CA ALA A 106 -10.75 -10.27 6.26
C ALA A 106 -12.21 -10.22 5.75
N SER A 107 -12.45 -10.49 4.47
CA SER A 107 -13.82 -10.50 3.88
C SER A 107 -14.56 -11.83 4.05
N VAL A 108 -13.86 -12.97 4.12
CA VAL A 108 -14.52 -14.27 4.35
C VAL A 108 -15.08 -14.40 5.78
N ARG A 109 -14.41 -13.77 6.77
CA ARG A 109 -14.83 -13.80 8.19
C ARG A 109 -16.17 -13.10 8.48
N THR A 110 -16.72 -12.30 7.58
CA THR A 110 -18.03 -11.64 7.78
C THR A 110 -19.23 -12.46 7.32
N ASN A 111 -19.02 -13.53 6.53
CA ASN A 111 -20.11 -14.17 5.77
C ASN A 111 -20.52 -15.56 6.29
N SER A 112 -20.06 -15.96 7.48
CA SER A 112 -20.26 -17.33 8.03
C SER A 112 -21.22 -17.40 9.23
N ILE A 113 -22.44 -16.86 9.08
CA ILE A 113 -23.62 -17.34 9.83
C ILE A 113 -24.85 -17.32 8.90
N GLN A 114 -25.06 -18.41 8.16
CA GLN A 114 -26.37 -19.07 7.96
C GLN A 114 -26.18 -20.31 7.05
N THR A 115 -26.68 -21.46 7.51
CA THR A 115 -26.63 -22.74 6.82
C THR A 115 -28.03 -23.11 6.30
N GLU A 116 -28.06 -24.04 5.33
CA GLU A 116 -29.19 -24.84 4.81
C GLU A 116 -29.77 -24.33 3.46
N MET A 117 -30.04 -25.16 2.43
CA MET A 117 -30.01 -26.63 2.26
C MET A 117 -30.03 -27.05 0.76
N SER A 118 -29.69 -28.32 0.44
CA SER A 118 -30.02 -29.11 -0.80
C SER A 118 -28.98 -29.22 -1.97
N GLN A 119 -28.78 -30.46 -2.44
CA GLN A 119 -28.00 -30.95 -3.63
C GLN A 119 -28.97 -31.49 -4.72
N PRO A 120 -28.60 -32.22 -5.83
CA PRO A 120 -27.30 -32.56 -6.49
C PRO A 120 -27.22 -32.02 -7.97
N GLU A 121 -26.27 -32.29 -8.89
CA GLU A 121 -25.59 -33.50 -9.45
C GLU A 121 -24.23 -33.08 -10.11
N GLU A 122 -23.09 -33.76 -9.88
CA GLU A 122 -22.38 -34.77 -10.74
C GLU A 122 -21.85 -34.28 -12.13
N GLN A 123 -20.63 -34.57 -12.63
CA GLN A 123 -19.46 -35.37 -12.18
C GLN A 123 -18.14 -35.03 -12.97
N ILE A 124 -16.95 -35.11 -12.31
CA ILE A 124 -15.62 -35.64 -12.79
C ILE A 124 -14.88 -34.88 -13.95
N THR A 125 -13.58 -34.53 -13.92
CA THR A 125 -12.34 -35.35 -13.76
C THR A 125 -11.17 -34.67 -12.99
N THR A 126 -10.47 -35.45 -12.14
CA THR A 126 -8.99 -35.50 -11.85
C THR A 126 -8.09 -34.31 -12.26
N GLU A 127 -7.14 -33.77 -11.49
CA GLU A 127 -6.33 -34.27 -10.36
C GLU A 127 -5.50 -33.07 -9.76
N ASN A 128 -4.71 -33.09 -8.67
CA ASN A 128 -4.31 -34.06 -7.63
C ASN A 128 -4.00 -33.26 -6.31
N ASP A 129 -3.62 -33.91 -5.21
CA ASP A 129 -3.31 -33.29 -3.90
C ASP A 129 -1.84 -32.81 -3.76
N GLN A 130 -1.63 -31.52 -3.44
CA GLN A 130 -0.43 -31.03 -2.72
C GLN A 130 -0.70 -29.92 -1.69
N SER A 131 -1.80 -29.17 -1.80
CA SER A 131 -2.02 -27.93 -1.01
C SER A 131 -2.30 -28.13 0.49
N LYS A 132 -2.82 -29.29 0.91
CA LYS A 132 -3.23 -29.53 2.32
C LYS A 132 -2.07 -29.67 3.32
N ASN A 133 -0.87 -30.00 2.85
CA ASN A 133 0.27 -30.23 3.75
C ASN A 133 0.94 -28.95 4.26
N ASN A 134 0.81 -27.82 3.55
CA ASN A 134 1.59 -26.61 3.84
C ASN A 134 0.87 -25.60 4.75
N GLU A 135 -0.47 -25.61 4.78
CA GLU A 135 -1.25 -24.83 5.76
C GLU A 135 -1.00 -25.34 7.18
N ASN A 136 -1.03 -26.67 7.35
CA ASN A 136 -0.79 -27.35 8.62
C ASN A 136 0.64 -27.09 9.16
N TYR A 137 1.62 -26.97 8.26
CA TYR A 137 3.02 -26.75 8.60
C TYR A 137 3.29 -25.35 9.19
N ASN A 138 2.67 -24.30 8.64
CA ASN A 138 2.86 -22.92 9.11
C ASN A 138 2.03 -22.61 10.37
N GLN A 139 0.85 -23.24 10.51
CA GLN A 139 0.14 -23.23 11.80
C GLN A 139 0.94 -23.97 12.89
N ALA A 140 1.50 -25.14 12.56
CA ALA A 140 2.35 -25.88 13.48
C ALA A 140 3.55 -25.05 13.94
N ILE A 141 4.35 -24.47 13.03
CA ILE A 141 5.51 -23.61 13.40
C ILE A 141 5.08 -22.45 14.30
N THR A 142 3.98 -21.77 13.99
CA THR A 142 3.50 -20.65 14.82
C THR A 142 3.08 -21.13 16.22
N SER A 143 2.41 -22.29 16.32
CA SER A 143 2.04 -22.87 17.61
C SER A 143 3.24 -23.40 18.40
N VAL A 144 4.26 -23.95 17.73
CA VAL A 144 5.50 -24.48 18.34
C VAL A 144 6.34 -23.34 18.90
N LEU A 145 6.56 -22.27 18.15
CA LEU A 145 7.24 -21.07 18.64
C LEU A 145 6.49 -20.40 19.81
N GLN A 146 5.19 -20.63 19.92
CA GLN A 146 4.35 -20.09 20.99
C GLN A 146 4.25 -21.04 22.20
N SER A 147 4.42 -22.36 22.02
CA SER A 147 4.55 -23.33 23.11
C SER A 147 5.96 -23.37 23.69
N GLU A 148 7.02 -23.29 22.88
CA GLU A 148 8.40 -23.13 23.33
C GLU A 148 8.57 -21.85 24.18
N GLN A 149 7.86 -20.78 23.82
CA GLN A 149 7.79 -19.54 24.63
C GLN A 149 6.98 -19.69 25.93
N LEU A 150 6.13 -20.70 26.07
CA LEU A 150 5.34 -20.99 27.27
C LEU A 150 6.05 -21.98 28.20
N GLU A 151 6.68 -23.02 27.68
CA GLU A 151 7.54 -23.95 28.43
C GLU A 151 8.67 -23.18 29.16
N MET A 152 9.35 -22.28 28.43
CA MET A 152 10.32 -21.34 29.02
C MET A 152 9.75 -20.42 30.11
N ILE A 153 8.43 -20.22 30.20
CA ILE A 153 7.80 -19.37 31.23
C ILE A 153 7.38 -20.19 32.46
N GLU A 154 7.00 -21.46 32.29
CA GLU A 154 6.71 -22.36 33.40
C GLU A 154 8.00 -22.76 34.14
N ASP A 155 9.09 -23.07 33.42
CA ASP A 155 10.39 -23.40 34.02
C ASP A 155 10.97 -22.26 34.88
N ILE A 156 10.72 -21.00 34.51
CA ILE A 156 11.12 -19.81 35.29
C ILE A 156 10.35 -19.69 36.63
N GLN A 157 9.19 -20.34 36.76
CA GLN A 157 8.41 -20.35 38.00
C GLN A 157 8.71 -21.56 38.90
N SER A 158 9.42 -22.58 38.39
CA SER A 158 9.81 -23.78 39.15
C SER A 158 11.32 -23.91 39.41
N GLY A 159 11.96 -22.83 39.87
CA GLY A 159 12.96 -22.91 40.94
C GLY A 159 14.25 -23.72 40.70
N ASN A 160 14.85 -23.68 39.51
CA ASN A 160 16.27 -24.03 39.32
C ASN A 160 17.04 -22.83 38.75
N GLU A 161 17.83 -22.16 39.60
CA GLU A 161 18.68 -21.01 39.23
C GLU A 161 20.00 -21.44 38.55
N GLU A 162 19.95 -22.30 37.54
CA GLU A 162 21.15 -22.70 36.79
C GLU A 162 21.46 -21.69 35.67
N GLU A 163 22.30 -20.72 36.02
CA GLU A 163 23.29 -20.01 35.17
C GLU A 163 22.88 -19.63 33.73
N TYR A 164 21.73 -18.97 33.57
CA TYR A 164 21.50 -18.13 32.38
C TYR A 164 22.27 -16.81 32.50
N ASP A 165 23.11 -16.52 31.51
CA ASP A 165 23.87 -15.26 31.41
C ASP A 165 22.96 -14.04 31.59
N GLN A 166 23.34 -13.15 32.51
CA GLN A 166 22.50 -12.00 32.91
C GLN A 166 22.17 -11.07 31.73
N GLU A 167 23.02 -11.02 30.71
CA GLU A 167 22.74 -10.29 29.46
C GLU A 167 21.55 -10.88 28.70
N VAL A 168 21.44 -12.21 28.56
CA VAL A 168 20.37 -12.89 27.81
C VAL A 168 19.00 -12.60 28.41
N LEU A 169 18.89 -12.71 29.74
CA LEU A 169 17.68 -12.34 30.49
C LEU A 169 17.31 -10.86 30.33
N SER A 170 18.30 -9.97 30.19
CA SER A 170 18.07 -8.54 29.93
C SER A 170 17.53 -8.28 28.52
N VAL A 171 17.98 -9.05 27.51
CA VAL A 171 17.53 -8.94 26.12
C VAL A 171 16.09 -9.42 25.98
N TYR A 172 15.74 -10.58 26.56
CA TYR A 172 14.37 -11.09 26.53
C TYR A 172 13.37 -10.10 27.16
N LYS A 173 13.69 -9.56 28.36
CA LYS A 173 12.87 -8.53 29.02
C LYS A 173 12.73 -7.27 28.17
N ARG A 174 13.80 -6.82 27.51
CA ARG A 174 13.78 -5.66 26.61
C ARG A 174 12.91 -5.91 25.37
N ASN A 175 13.01 -7.07 24.74
CA ASN A 175 12.23 -7.44 23.56
C ASN A 175 10.73 -7.57 23.89
N ARG A 176 10.38 -8.20 25.01
CA ARG A 176 9.00 -8.25 25.51
C ARG A 176 8.44 -6.84 25.75
N ASN A 177 9.22 -5.95 26.36
CA ASN A 177 8.80 -4.55 26.55
C ASN A 177 8.60 -3.82 25.20
N ILE A 178 9.39 -4.13 24.16
CA ILE A 178 9.21 -3.59 22.81
C ILE A 178 7.93 -4.13 22.16
N THR A 179 7.62 -5.43 22.27
CA THR A 179 6.38 -6.00 21.73
C THR A 179 5.14 -5.46 22.47
N ASP A 180 5.20 -5.35 23.80
CA ASP A 180 4.12 -4.81 24.62
C ASP A 180 3.89 -3.31 24.33
N ALA A 181 4.97 -2.53 24.12
CA ALA A 181 4.87 -1.14 23.69
C ALA A 181 4.29 -0.98 22.28
N ARG A 182 4.72 -1.81 21.31
CA ARG A 182 4.17 -1.83 19.94
C ARG A 182 2.68 -2.19 19.93
N LYS A 183 2.28 -3.21 20.69
CA LYS A 183 0.87 -3.62 20.87
C LYS A 183 0.05 -2.50 21.53
N SER A 184 0.56 -1.89 22.58
CA SER A 184 -0.09 -0.76 23.26
C SER A 184 -0.26 0.47 22.35
N ALA A 185 0.73 0.75 21.49
CA ALA A 185 0.65 1.81 20.50
C ALA A 185 -0.41 1.51 19.43
N TYR A 186 -0.46 0.27 18.91
CA TYR A 186 -1.51 -0.18 17.99
C TYR A 186 -2.91 -0.04 18.60
N ASP A 187 -3.10 -0.49 19.84
CA ASP A 187 -4.38 -0.35 20.56
C ASP A 187 -4.75 1.12 20.80
N GLY A 188 -3.76 1.98 21.05
CA GLY A 188 -3.93 3.43 21.14
C GLY A 188 -4.44 4.03 19.83
N LEU A 189 -3.79 3.70 18.71
CA LEU A 189 -4.21 4.13 17.37
C LEU A 189 -5.62 3.62 17.01
N GLN A 190 -5.94 2.36 17.33
CA GLN A 190 -7.28 1.79 17.12
C GLN A 190 -8.35 2.51 17.95
N LYS A 191 -8.08 2.82 19.23
CA LYS A 191 -8.98 3.61 20.08
C LYS A 191 -9.16 5.03 19.55
N GLN A 192 -8.09 5.66 19.06
CA GLN A 192 -8.14 6.99 18.46
C GLN A 192 -8.94 7.00 17.14
N ALA A 193 -8.70 6.04 16.24
CA ALA A 193 -9.44 5.90 14.98
C ALA A 193 -10.94 5.69 15.22
N LYS A 194 -11.32 4.85 16.20
CA LYS A 194 -12.72 4.66 16.63
C LYS A 194 -13.35 5.98 17.11
N ARG A 195 -12.64 6.76 17.94
CA ARG A 195 -13.11 8.09 18.40
C ARG A 195 -13.25 9.08 17.24
N MET A 196 -12.26 9.17 16.35
CA MET A 196 -12.30 10.05 15.18
C MET A 196 -13.45 9.71 14.24
N LYS A 197 -13.74 8.41 14.04
CA LYS A 197 -14.87 7.94 13.24
C LYS A 197 -16.21 8.41 13.81
N VAL A 198 -16.43 8.25 15.12
CA VAL A 198 -17.67 8.72 15.79
C VAL A 198 -17.82 10.24 15.70
N ILE A 199 -16.73 10.99 15.91
CA ILE A 199 -16.75 12.46 15.77
C ILE A 199 -17.10 12.88 14.33
N SER A 200 -16.53 12.20 13.33
CA SER A 200 -16.80 12.45 11.90
C SER A 200 -18.25 12.09 11.50
N ASP A 201 -18.73 10.91 11.89
CA ASP A 201 -20.10 10.44 11.62
C ASP A 201 -21.14 11.41 12.28
N ASN A 202 -20.83 11.96 13.46
CA ASN A 202 -21.68 12.97 14.14
C ASN A 202 -21.61 14.36 13.48
N ALA A 203 -20.44 14.80 13.02
CA ALA A 203 -20.26 16.10 12.37
C ALA A 203 -20.87 16.15 10.96
N HIS A 204 -21.00 14.99 10.31
CA HIS A 204 -21.52 14.87 8.95
C HIS A 204 -22.65 13.82 8.87
N PRO A 205 -23.87 14.15 9.35
CA PRO A 205 -25.00 13.21 9.40
C PRO A 205 -25.36 12.69 8.01
N LYS A 206 -25.76 11.41 7.91
CA LYS A 206 -26.08 10.75 6.64
C LYS A 206 -27.16 11.56 5.87
N PRO A 207 -26.99 11.76 4.55
CA PRO A 207 -27.97 12.46 3.72
C PRO A 207 -29.03 11.48 3.22
N ASP A 208 -30.26 11.95 3.05
CA ASP A 208 -31.30 11.18 2.39
C ASP A 208 -31.04 11.08 0.88
N ILE A 209 -31.42 9.95 0.28
CA ILE A 209 -31.36 9.76 -1.17
C ILE A 209 -32.32 10.76 -1.83
N GLY A 210 -31.88 11.42 -2.90
CA GLY A 210 -32.61 12.51 -3.55
C GLY A 210 -32.40 13.90 -2.91
N SER A 211 -31.69 14.01 -1.79
CA SER A 211 -31.36 15.32 -1.22
C SER A 211 -30.38 16.12 -2.10
N THR A 212 -30.56 17.44 -2.15
CA THR A 212 -29.63 18.34 -2.85
C THR A 212 -28.40 18.63 -1.98
N VAL A 213 -27.20 18.49 -2.54
CA VAL A 213 -25.90 18.69 -1.88
C VAL A 213 -25.03 19.71 -2.60
N ARG A 214 -24.09 20.33 -1.88
CA ARG A 214 -23.07 21.26 -2.38
C ARG A 214 -21.70 20.59 -2.34
N ILE A 215 -21.08 20.48 -3.51
CA ILE A 215 -19.70 19.99 -3.68
C ILE A 215 -18.79 21.20 -3.89
N PRO A 216 -17.79 21.45 -3.01
CA PRO A 216 -16.85 22.56 -3.19
C PRO A 216 -15.95 22.33 -4.41
N VAL A 217 -15.74 23.38 -5.21
CA VAL A 217 -14.86 23.34 -6.38
C VAL A 217 -13.50 23.97 -6.03
N PRO A 218 -12.36 23.32 -6.30
CA PRO A 218 -11.04 23.91 -6.08
C PRO A 218 -10.85 25.22 -6.85
N ASP A 219 -10.19 26.22 -6.24
CA ASP A 219 -9.90 27.52 -6.88
C ASP A 219 -9.04 27.41 -8.16
N ALA A 220 -8.37 26.27 -8.38
CA ALA A 220 -7.64 25.99 -9.62
C ALA A 220 -8.56 25.58 -10.79
N ASP A 221 -9.77 25.09 -10.50
CA ASP A 221 -10.76 24.69 -11.50
C ASP A 221 -11.89 25.73 -11.67
N ARG A 222 -11.85 26.82 -10.89
CA ARG A 222 -12.88 27.85 -10.81
C ARG A 222 -12.40 29.21 -11.30
N GLY A 223 -13.14 29.85 -12.20
CA GLY A 223 -12.95 31.24 -12.62
C GLY A 223 -13.38 32.26 -11.54
N ARG A 224 -13.03 33.53 -11.74
CA ARG A 224 -13.32 34.58 -10.72
C ARG A 224 -14.81 34.82 -10.49
N GLY A 225 -15.64 34.69 -11.53
CA GLY A 225 -17.09 34.84 -11.46
C GLY A 225 -17.85 33.54 -11.20
N ASP A 226 -17.18 32.39 -11.19
CA ASP A 226 -17.85 31.09 -11.08
C ASP A 226 -18.18 30.75 -9.61
N ALA A 227 -19.29 30.02 -9.41
CA ALA A 227 -19.76 29.60 -8.11
C ALA A 227 -18.73 28.73 -7.36
N ARG A 228 -18.59 28.95 -6.04
CA ARG A 228 -17.66 28.22 -5.15
C ARG A 228 -18.00 26.72 -5.00
N SER A 229 -19.24 26.33 -5.26
CA SER A 229 -19.72 24.97 -5.10
C SER A 229 -20.75 24.63 -6.18
N ILE A 230 -20.67 23.41 -6.70
CA ILE A 230 -21.65 22.83 -7.61
C ILE A 230 -22.81 22.23 -6.79
N LEU A 231 -24.04 22.41 -7.28
CA LEU A 231 -25.21 21.71 -6.74
C LEU A 231 -25.35 20.34 -7.42
N ALA A 232 -25.58 19.30 -6.63
CA ALA A 232 -25.79 17.93 -7.06
C ALA A 232 -26.89 17.25 -6.24
N VAL A 233 -27.35 16.08 -6.67
CA VAL A 233 -28.33 15.22 -5.99
C VAL A 233 -27.65 13.93 -5.56
N VAL A 234 -27.97 13.42 -4.36
CA VAL A 234 -27.55 12.07 -3.94
C VAL A 234 -28.37 11.02 -4.70
N LEU A 235 -27.72 10.22 -5.55
CA LEU A 235 -28.38 9.19 -6.35
C LEU A 235 -28.49 7.86 -5.61
N GLU A 236 -27.39 7.42 -5.02
CA GLU A 236 -27.27 6.14 -4.31
C GLU A 236 -26.10 6.19 -3.32
N SER A 237 -26.15 5.32 -2.32
CA SER A 237 -25.08 5.07 -1.35
C SER A 237 -24.63 3.61 -1.43
N THR A 238 -23.33 3.40 -1.66
CA THR A 238 -22.68 2.09 -1.56
C THR A 238 -22.60 1.63 -0.10
N GLU A 239 -22.52 0.31 0.13
CA GLU A 239 -22.36 -0.33 1.44
C GLU A 239 -21.20 0.28 2.27
N ASP A 240 -20.10 0.63 1.59
CA ASP A 240 -18.91 1.31 2.15
C ASP A 240 -19.12 2.78 2.58
N ARG A 241 -20.36 3.29 2.57
CA ARG A 241 -20.73 4.69 2.85
C ARG A 241 -20.17 5.73 1.87
N PHE A 242 -19.89 5.31 0.64
CA PHE A 242 -19.61 6.21 -0.47
C PHE A 242 -20.90 6.59 -1.21
N TYR A 243 -20.99 7.83 -1.69
CA TYR A 243 -22.18 8.36 -2.36
C TYR A 243 -21.89 8.66 -3.84
N ARG A 244 -22.78 8.25 -4.74
CA ARG A 244 -22.79 8.75 -6.13
C ARG A 244 -23.64 10.02 -6.20
N LEU A 245 -23.08 11.05 -6.82
CA LEU A 245 -23.70 12.37 -6.93
C LEU A 245 -23.99 12.71 -8.40
N GLY A 246 -25.21 13.18 -8.68
CA GLY A 246 -25.68 13.56 -10.01
C GLY A 246 -25.91 15.06 -10.17
N THR A 247 -25.65 15.61 -11.34
CA THR A 247 -25.99 16.99 -11.70
C THR A 247 -26.81 17.00 -12.99
N LYS A 248 -27.41 18.13 -13.36
CA LYS A 248 -28.19 18.24 -14.61
C LYS A 248 -27.41 17.75 -15.84
N GLU A 249 -26.13 18.09 -15.88
CA GLU A 249 -25.18 17.74 -16.94
C GLU A 249 -24.82 16.25 -17.00
N GLY A 250 -24.86 15.54 -15.86
CA GLY A 250 -24.37 14.16 -15.78
C GLY A 250 -24.10 13.64 -14.37
N VAL A 251 -23.80 12.35 -14.28
CA VAL A 251 -23.34 11.70 -13.05
C VAL A 251 -21.86 11.96 -12.85
N ILE A 252 -21.44 12.34 -11.64
CA ILE A 252 -20.03 12.56 -11.35
C ILE A 252 -19.34 11.20 -11.19
N ALA A 253 -18.28 10.97 -11.97
CA ALA A 253 -17.57 9.69 -12.01
C ALA A 253 -16.81 9.34 -10.72
N LYS A 254 -16.53 10.34 -9.87
CA LYS A 254 -15.93 10.16 -8.55
C LYS A 254 -17.04 9.84 -7.52
N TYR A 255 -16.81 8.83 -6.70
CA TYR A 255 -17.56 8.61 -5.46
C TYR A 255 -17.12 9.57 -4.36
N TYR A 256 -18.08 10.11 -3.61
CA TYR A 256 -17.81 11.07 -2.55
C TYR A 256 -17.95 10.43 -1.16
N SER A 257 -17.03 10.75 -0.25
CA SER A 257 -17.23 10.48 1.17
C SER A 257 -18.09 11.59 1.78
N ARG A 258 -18.72 11.31 2.93
CA ARG A 258 -19.71 12.21 3.52
C ARG A 258 -19.13 13.57 3.98
N SER A 259 -17.83 13.66 4.27
CA SER A 259 -17.16 14.91 4.64
C SER A 259 -16.84 15.83 3.45
N GLU A 260 -16.90 15.33 2.21
CA GLU A 260 -16.51 16.10 1.02
C GLU A 260 -17.62 17.02 0.48
N PHE A 261 -18.85 16.92 1.00
CA PHE A 261 -19.99 17.73 0.57
C PHE A 261 -20.87 18.15 1.76
N SER A 262 -21.67 19.20 1.56
CA SER A 262 -22.66 19.66 2.54
C SER A 262 -24.08 19.50 1.99
N VAL A 263 -25.03 19.10 2.84
CA VAL A 263 -26.45 18.98 2.46
C VAL A 263 -27.08 20.38 2.42
N CYS A 264 -27.91 20.65 1.42
CA CYS A 264 -28.69 21.88 1.36
C CYS A 264 -29.95 21.74 2.24
N PRO A 265 -30.39 22.81 2.93
CA PRO A 265 -31.65 22.79 3.68
C PRO A 265 -32.89 22.78 2.77
N ALA A 266 -32.72 23.03 1.47
CA ALA A 266 -33.77 22.98 0.46
C ALA A 266 -33.34 22.09 -0.70
N ASN A 267 -34.28 21.25 -1.17
CA ASN A 267 -34.09 20.44 -2.37
C ASN A 267 -34.41 21.31 -3.59
N ILE A 268 -33.38 21.65 -4.36
CA ILE A 268 -33.43 22.51 -5.55
C ILE A 268 -33.39 21.67 -6.83
N LEU A 269 -32.89 20.44 -6.72
CA LEU A 269 -32.72 19.48 -7.81
C LEU A 269 -33.43 18.18 -7.45
N THR A 270 -34.14 17.61 -8.42
CA THR A 270 -34.80 16.30 -8.34
C THR A 270 -33.94 15.21 -9.01
N ILE A 271 -34.22 13.94 -8.71
CA ILE A 271 -33.48 12.80 -9.31
C ILE A 271 -33.72 12.70 -10.83
N ASP A 272 -34.90 13.11 -11.29
CA ASP A 272 -35.33 12.97 -12.69
C ASP A 272 -34.69 14.01 -13.62
N GLU A 273 -34.22 15.14 -13.08
CA GLU A 273 -33.46 16.16 -13.82
C GLU A 273 -31.99 15.77 -14.08
N VAL A 274 -31.53 14.60 -13.62
CA VAL A 274 -30.14 14.15 -13.75
C VAL A 274 -29.95 13.27 -14.99
N SER A 275 -29.10 13.72 -15.92
CA SER A 275 -28.71 12.97 -17.11
C SER A 275 -27.85 11.73 -16.75
N LYS A 276 -28.48 10.57 -16.54
CA LYS A 276 -27.79 9.34 -16.05
C LYS A 276 -26.75 8.76 -17.03
N GLU A 277 -26.85 9.08 -18.31
CA GLU A 277 -26.02 8.51 -19.39
C GLU A 277 -24.57 9.06 -19.40
N ASN A 278 -24.37 10.31 -18.99
CA ASN A 278 -23.09 10.99 -19.07
C ASN A 278 -22.30 10.90 -17.76
N LYS A 279 -21.18 10.16 -17.76
CA LYS A 279 -20.21 10.15 -16.65
C LYS A 279 -19.20 11.30 -16.82
N LEU A 280 -19.27 12.30 -15.94
CA LEU A 280 -18.46 13.51 -16.01
C LEU A 280 -17.48 13.63 -14.83
N SER A 281 -16.35 14.32 -15.06
CA SER A 281 -15.47 14.73 -13.96
C SER A 281 -16.01 16.00 -13.30
N LEU A 282 -15.72 16.22 -12.00
CA LEU A 282 -16.11 17.46 -11.30
C LEU A 282 -15.64 18.72 -12.05
N ARG A 283 -14.46 18.67 -12.67
CA ARG A 283 -13.89 19.72 -13.52
C ARG A 283 -14.68 19.93 -14.82
N SER A 284 -15.23 18.87 -15.41
CA SER A 284 -16.09 18.96 -16.59
C SER A 284 -17.42 19.65 -16.24
N VAL A 285 -18.03 19.26 -15.12
CA VAL A 285 -19.26 19.89 -14.61
C VAL A 285 -19.01 21.37 -14.23
N ALA A 286 -17.89 21.67 -13.56
CA ALA A 286 -17.49 23.05 -13.25
C ALA A 286 -17.34 23.93 -14.50
N ARG A 287 -16.89 23.35 -15.62
CA ARG A 287 -16.81 24.05 -16.91
C ARG A 287 -18.17 24.28 -17.56
N ALA A 288 -19.05 23.29 -17.52
CA ALA A 288 -20.40 23.43 -18.07
C ALA A 288 -21.23 24.49 -17.33
N GLN A 289 -21.07 24.59 -16.00
CA GLN A 289 -21.73 25.60 -15.17
C GLN A 289 -21.01 26.96 -15.09
N SER A 290 -19.84 27.11 -15.73
CA SER A 290 -19.10 28.37 -15.75
C SER A 290 -19.67 29.30 -16.82
N THR A 291 -19.95 30.56 -16.44
CA THR A 291 -20.30 31.61 -17.42
C THR A 291 -19.11 32.01 -18.29
N GLY A 292 -17.89 31.59 -17.92
CA GLY A 292 -16.65 31.83 -18.65
C GLY A 292 -16.00 30.54 -19.16
N HIS A 293 -14.68 30.57 -19.32
CA HIS A 293 -13.92 29.45 -19.90
C HIS A 293 -13.67 28.27 -18.92
N GLY A 294 -14.26 28.28 -17.72
CA GLY A 294 -14.23 27.18 -16.74
C GLY A 294 -12.84 26.62 -16.38
N GLN A 295 -11.77 27.39 -16.55
CA GLN A 295 -10.43 27.02 -16.08
C GLN A 295 -9.90 28.12 -15.17
N GLY A 296 -9.88 27.81 -13.88
CA GLY A 296 -9.14 28.60 -12.91
C GLY A 296 -7.68 28.75 -13.37
N PHE A 297 -7.22 30.01 -13.34
CA PHE A 297 -5.83 30.43 -13.47
C PHE A 297 -4.93 29.56 -14.37
N LYS A 298 -5.10 29.65 -15.69
CA LYS A 298 -4.02 29.31 -16.63
C LYS A 298 -2.76 30.07 -16.20
N LYS A 299 -1.78 29.35 -15.66
CA LYS A 299 -0.46 29.88 -15.29
C LYS A 299 0.60 29.34 -16.25
N CYS A 300 1.50 30.20 -16.69
CA CYS A 300 2.72 29.77 -17.36
C CYS A 300 3.85 29.66 -16.34
N SER A 301 4.65 28.60 -16.41
CA SER A 301 5.89 28.45 -15.62
C SER A 301 7.10 29.11 -16.30
N CYS A 302 6.88 30.20 -17.04
CA CYS A 302 7.92 30.87 -17.82
C CYS A 302 8.88 31.64 -16.90
N LYS A 303 10.16 31.26 -16.92
CA LYS A 303 11.24 31.97 -16.22
C LYS A 303 11.77 33.19 -17.00
N THR A 304 11.35 33.35 -18.25
CA THR A 304 11.77 34.42 -19.17
C THR A 304 10.54 35.20 -19.69
N LYS A 305 10.78 36.31 -20.41
CA LYS A 305 9.74 37.09 -21.09
C LYS A 305 8.85 36.18 -21.96
N CYS A 306 7.54 36.44 -21.94
CA CYS A 306 6.51 35.59 -22.55
C CYS A 306 6.31 35.85 -24.06
N ASP A 307 7.42 35.95 -24.79
CA ASP A 307 7.46 36.45 -26.17
C ASP A 307 7.12 35.40 -27.24
N SER A 308 7.05 34.13 -26.88
CA SER A 308 6.82 33.03 -27.83
C SER A 308 5.67 32.12 -27.42
N LYS A 309 5.17 31.32 -28.39
CA LYS A 309 4.17 30.26 -28.14
C LYS A 309 4.66 29.12 -27.22
N ARG A 310 5.89 29.18 -26.68
CA ARG A 310 6.31 28.37 -25.52
C ARG A 310 5.59 28.79 -24.23
N CYS A 311 5.12 30.04 -24.12
CA CYS A 311 4.29 30.46 -23.01
C CYS A 311 2.90 29.81 -23.09
N ALA A 312 2.53 29.06 -22.06
CA ALA A 312 1.24 28.37 -21.99
C ALA A 312 0.03 29.33 -22.02
N CYS A 313 0.15 30.53 -21.47
CA CYS A 313 -0.93 31.53 -21.54
C CYS A 313 -1.08 32.03 -22.98
N ARG A 314 0.02 32.51 -23.59
CA ARG A 314 0.02 33.02 -24.97
C ARG A 314 -0.34 31.96 -26.02
N LYS A 315 0.04 30.69 -25.82
CA LYS A 315 -0.39 29.55 -26.68
C LYS A 315 -1.91 29.36 -26.67
N ASN A 316 -2.56 29.62 -25.54
CA ASN A 316 -4.01 29.52 -25.38
C ASN A 316 -4.73 30.87 -25.59
N HIS A 317 -4.05 31.88 -26.15
CA HIS A 317 -4.58 33.25 -26.35
C HIS A 317 -5.05 33.94 -25.05
N VAL A 318 -4.41 33.64 -23.91
CA VAL A 318 -4.69 34.24 -22.59
C VAL A 318 -3.51 35.11 -22.12
N LEU A 319 -3.82 36.22 -21.45
CA LEU A 319 -2.84 37.12 -20.83
C LEU A 319 -2.28 36.56 -19.52
N CYS A 320 -1.02 36.88 -19.19
CA CYS A 320 -0.36 36.39 -17.99
C CYS A 320 -0.68 37.26 -16.77
N ASN A 321 -1.38 36.67 -15.80
CA ASN A 321 -1.68 37.34 -14.52
C ASN A 321 -0.54 37.22 -13.49
N SER A 322 -0.66 37.93 -12.36
CA SER A 322 0.31 37.94 -11.25
C SER A 322 0.58 36.59 -10.57
N LYS A 323 -0.20 35.53 -10.84
CA LYS A 323 0.11 34.16 -10.38
C LYS A 323 1.02 33.38 -11.36
N CYS A 324 1.36 33.98 -12.51
CA CYS A 324 2.25 33.40 -13.51
C CYS A 324 3.73 33.79 -13.28
N TYR A 325 3.98 34.98 -12.73
CA TYR A 325 5.31 35.53 -12.53
C TYR A 325 5.46 35.97 -11.06
N ASN A 326 6.48 35.46 -10.37
CA ASN A 326 6.69 35.77 -8.95
C ASN A 326 7.49 37.07 -8.72
N SER A 327 7.75 37.84 -9.79
CA SER A 327 8.40 39.18 -9.86
C SER A 327 8.96 39.51 -11.26
N LEU A 328 9.00 38.53 -12.17
CA LEU A 328 9.68 38.63 -13.48
C LEU A 328 8.98 39.56 -14.49
N THR A 329 9.77 40.09 -15.44
CA THR A 329 9.28 40.94 -16.54
C THR A 329 8.48 40.14 -17.57
N CYS A 330 7.16 40.20 -17.47
CA CYS A 330 6.24 39.63 -18.46
C CYS A 330 5.86 40.65 -19.54
N THR A 331 5.90 40.23 -20.80
CA THR A 331 5.54 40.96 -22.03
C THR A 331 4.14 40.61 -22.57
N ASN A 332 3.56 39.49 -22.13
CA ASN A 332 2.21 39.04 -22.45
C ASN A 332 1.29 39.36 -21.25
N LYS A 333 1.12 40.64 -20.94
CA LYS A 333 0.32 41.15 -19.81
C LYS A 333 -1.10 41.53 -20.23
#